data_AF-A0A9D0N375-F1
#
_entry.id   AF-A0A9D0N375-F1
#
_cell.length_a   1.000
_cell.length_b   1.000
_cell.length_c   1.000
_cell.angle_alpha   90.00
_cell.angle_beta   90.00
_cell.angle_gamma   90.00
#
_symmetry.space_group_name_H-M   'P 1'
#
loop_
_entity.id
_entity.type
_entity.pdbx_description
1 polymer ?
#
loop_
_entity_poly.entity_id
_entity_poly.type
_entity_poly.pdbx_seq_one_letter_code
_entity_poly.pdbx_strand_id
1 'polypeptide(L)'
;MSASTQFSHDQPIITGVLITNLGTPDAPTTAALRRYLAEFLWDPRIVDSLPRPVWWLILHGLILRLRPSRSAKSYASVWTDEGSPLLAIAERQLAALRESLAQRLPGPVVVELGMRYGNPSLASALQKLRSAGARRVLVLPLYPQYSCSTTASTFDAIAAEMAGWRWVPELRFINQYHDETGYIEALAASIRESWVQREQPQKLLFSFHGTPRRFFTEGDPYYCHCQKTARLVAERLGLAADRWQLTFQSIFGREEWLQPYTIETLRELGSSGVTSVDIICPGFSADCLETLEEITVENKDAYLETGGEQFHYIPALNDRPDHIAALAGLVQKHLAGWPEASPDWRVTQREAESAESLTRARAAGAEA
;
A
#
# COMPACT_ATOMS: atom_id res chain seq x y z
N MET A 1 -7.96 -12.38 25.95
CA MET A 1 -6.67 -13.05 26.21
C MET A 1 -6.66 -14.38 25.47
N SER A 2 -6.10 -14.42 24.26
CA SER A 2 -5.68 -15.67 23.62
C SER A 2 -4.17 -15.58 23.49
N ALA A 3 -3.48 -15.96 24.56
CA ALA A 3 -2.04 -16.14 24.52
C ALA A 3 -1.80 -17.45 23.75
N SER A 4 -0.89 -17.46 22.79
CA SER A 4 -0.31 -18.71 22.32
C SER A 4 0.26 -19.43 23.55
N THR A 5 -0.41 -20.50 23.99
CA THR A 5 -0.11 -21.25 25.21
C THR A 5 1.11 -22.18 25.08
N GLN A 6 1.96 -21.97 24.07
CA GLN A 6 3.18 -22.76 23.85
C GLN A 6 4.36 -21.82 23.68
N PHE A 7 4.73 -21.13 24.76
CA PHE A 7 6.05 -20.52 24.85
C PHE A 7 7.05 -21.62 25.22
N SER A 8 8.15 -21.72 24.47
CA SER A 8 9.26 -22.61 24.79
C SER A 8 10.56 -21.82 24.77
N HIS A 9 11.48 -22.13 25.68
CA HIS A 9 12.76 -21.44 25.81
C HIS A 9 13.78 -21.76 24.69
N ASP A 10 13.48 -22.74 23.83
CA ASP A 10 14.27 -23.07 22.63
C ASP A 10 13.67 -22.52 21.32
N GLN A 11 12.53 -21.80 21.36
CA GLN A 11 11.88 -21.34 20.14
C GLN A 11 12.83 -20.43 19.34
N PRO A 12 13.20 -20.79 18.09
CA PRO A 12 14.10 -19.97 17.30
C PRO A 12 13.45 -18.63 16.98
N ILE A 13 14.20 -17.56 17.14
CA ILE A 13 13.77 -16.22 16.73
C ILE A 13 13.79 -16.16 15.21
N ILE A 14 12.66 -15.77 14.63
CA ILE A 14 12.56 -15.47 13.20
C ILE A 14 12.25 -14.00 12.96
N THR A 15 12.59 -13.53 11.77
CA THR A 15 12.19 -12.21 11.29
C THR A 15 10.85 -12.31 10.57
N GLY A 16 9.90 -11.47 10.97
CA GLY A 16 8.63 -11.28 10.27
C GLY A 16 8.68 -10.05 9.37
N VAL A 17 8.12 -10.14 8.18
CA VAL A 17 7.87 -9.01 7.28
C VAL A 17 6.36 -8.89 7.08
N LEU A 18 5.78 -7.78 7.52
CA LEU A 18 4.37 -7.46 7.29
C LEU A 18 4.28 -6.50 6.11
N ILE A 19 3.74 -6.96 4.98
CA ILE A 19 3.31 -6.05 3.92
C ILE A 19 1.86 -5.65 4.15
N THR A 20 1.52 -4.40 3.85
CA THR A 20 0.18 -3.87 4.13
C THR A 20 -0.28 -2.87 3.08
N ASN A 21 -1.58 -2.88 2.80
CA ASN A 21 -2.23 -1.93 1.89
C ASN A 21 -3.60 -1.54 2.45
N LEU A 22 -4.37 -0.72 1.74
CA LEU A 22 -5.61 -0.12 2.25
C LEU A 22 -6.64 -1.20 2.57
N GLY A 23 -6.73 -2.19 1.70
CA GLY A 23 -7.75 -3.22 1.75
C GLY A 23 -8.97 -2.88 0.92
N THR A 24 -9.91 -3.81 0.95
CA THR A 24 -11.08 -3.85 0.08
C THR A 24 -12.21 -4.56 0.83
N PRO A 25 -13.49 -4.31 0.51
CA PRO A 25 -14.58 -5.16 0.98
C PRO A 25 -14.37 -6.63 0.61
N ASP A 26 -14.93 -7.55 1.41
CA ASP A 26 -14.85 -9.01 1.16
C ASP A 26 -15.59 -9.46 -0.11
N ALA A 27 -16.56 -8.67 -0.57
CA ALA A 27 -17.41 -8.97 -1.72
C ALA A 27 -18.00 -7.67 -2.29
N PRO A 28 -18.40 -7.63 -3.57
CA PRO A 28 -19.02 -6.45 -4.19
C PRO A 28 -20.52 -6.38 -3.84
N THR A 29 -20.85 -6.58 -2.56
CA THR A 29 -22.22 -6.57 -2.05
C THR A 29 -22.41 -5.43 -1.07
N THR A 30 -23.63 -4.89 -1.03
CA THR A 30 -24.01 -3.82 -0.09
C THR A 30 -23.65 -4.15 1.37
N ALA A 31 -23.77 -5.42 1.78
CA ALA A 31 -23.47 -5.85 3.14
C ALA A 31 -21.95 -5.81 3.44
N ALA A 32 -21.12 -6.35 2.55
CA ALA A 32 -19.67 -6.31 2.70
C ALA A 32 -19.12 -4.88 2.64
N LEU A 33 -19.61 -4.07 1.68
CA LEU A 33 -19.27 -2.65 1.59
C LEU A 33 -19.66 -1.87 2.84
N ARG A 34 -20.81 -2.18 3.44
CA ARG A 34 -21.22 -1.53 4.69
C ARG A 34 -20.23 -1.80 5.83
N ARG A 35 -19.74 -3.04 5.97
CA ARG A 35 -18.73 -3.38 6.98
C ARG A 35 -17.41 -2.65 6.73
N TYR A 36 -16.92 -2.73 5.49
CA TYR A 36 -15.69 -2.06 5.08
C TYR A 36 -15.75 -0.55 5.29
N LEU A 37 -16.81 0.11 4.80
CA LEU A 37 -17.00 1.55 4.96
C LEU A 37 -17.18 1.96 6.42
N ALA A 38 -17.78 1.10 7.26
CA ALA A 38 -17.92 1.38 8.69
C ALA A 38 -16.55 1.43 9.37
N GLU A 39 -15.64 0.53 9.01
CA GLU A 39 -14.26 0.54 9.53
C GLU A 39 -13.46 1.72 8.97
N PHE A 40 -13.43 1.86 7.64
CA PHE A 40 -12.66 2.88 6.93
C PHE A 40 -13.03 4.30 7.37
N LEU A 41 -14.32 4.61 7.36
CA LEU A 41 -14.81 5.96 7.68
C LEU A 41 -14.85 6.22 9.20
N TRP A 42 -14.69 5.20 10.03
CA TRP A 42 -14.56 5.39 11.47
C TRP A 42 -13.14 5.83 11.87
N ASP A 43 -12.14 5.63 11.03
CA ASP A 43 -10.77 6.01 11.33
C ASP A 43 -10.61 7.55 11.48
N PRO A 44 -10.09 8.03 12.63
CA PRO A 44 -9.85 9.46 12.84
C PRO A 44 -8.80 10.07 11.91
N ARG A 45 -7.90 9.28 11.31
CA ARG A 45 -6.95 9.73 10.27
C ARG A 45 -7.61 9.98 8.91
N ILE A 46 -8.81 9.45 8.70
CA ILE A 46 -9.60 9.63 7.48
C ILE A 46 -10.65 10.71 7.69
N VAL A 47 -11.36 10.65 8.84
CA VAL A 47 -12.40 11.62 9.20
C VAL A 47 -12.12 12.20 10.59
N ASP A 48 -11.51 13.38 10.58
CA ASP A 48 -11.07 14.15 11.75
C ASP A 48 -11.94 15.40 12.04
N SER A 49 -12.77 15.83 11.09
CA SER A 49 -13.42 17.14 11.10
C SER A 49 -14.60 17.29 12.07
N LEU A 50 -15.09 16.18 12.66
CA LEU A 50 -16.27 16.18 13.54
C LEU A 50 -16.02 15.42 14.85
N PRO A 51 -16.63 15.86 15.97
CA PRO A 51 -16.62 15.11 17.22
C PRO A 51 -17.16 13.69 17.03
N ARG A 52 -16.52 12.71 17.68
CA ARG A 52 -16.81 11.27 17.46
C ARG A 52 -18.27 10.86 17.66
N PRO A 53 -19.00 11.34 18.68
CA PRO A 53 -20.42 11.00 18.84
C PRO A 53 -21.29 11.54 17.70
N VAL A 54 -20.98 12.75 17.20
CA VAL A 54 -21.70 13.37 16.07
C VAL A 54 -21.42 12.60 14.79
N TRP A 55 -20.15 12.28 14.53
CA TRP A 55 -19.77 11.47 13.37
C TRP A 55 -20.39 10.07 13.40
N TRP A 56 -20.45 9.44 14.57
CA TRP A 56 -21.10 8.13 14.74
C TRP A 56 -22.56 8.15 14.27
N LEU A 57 -23.32 9.17 14.67
CA LEU A 57 -24.71 9.36 14.24
C LEU A 57 -24.82 9.54 12.72
N ILE A 58 -23.94 10.35 12.12
CA ILE A 58 -23.93 10.59 10.67
C ILE A 58 -23.57 9.31 9.90
N LEU A 59 -22.52 8.62 10.36
CA LEU A 59 -22.00 7.40 9.73
C LEU A 59 -23.07 6.31 9.72
N HIS A 60 -23.63 5.96 10.88
CA HIS A 60 -24.61 4.87 11.01
C HIS A 60 -26.05 5.26 10.64
N GLY A 61 -26.39 6.55 10.74
CA GLY A 61 -27.72 7.07 10.42
C GLY A 61 -27.94 7.35 8.94
N LEU A 62 -26.93 7.87 8.23
CA LEU A 62 -27.06 8.30 6.83
C LEU A 62 -26.10 7.53 5.90
N ILE A 63 -24.80 7.61 6.15
CA ILE A 63 -23.77 7.16 5.20
C ILE A 63 -23.87 5.65 4.94
N LEU A 64 -23.86 4.83 6.00
CA LEU A 64 -23.91 3.37 5.90
C LEU A 64 -25.26 2.82 5.44
N ARG A 65 -26.30 3.67 5.33
CA ARG A 65 -27.60 3.30 4.77
C ARG A 65 -27.68 3.59 3.28
N LEU A 66 -27.06 4.67 2.81
CA LEU A 66 -27.20 5.15 1.43
C LEU A 66 -26.00 4.82 0.52
N ARG A 67 -24.77 4.97 1.01
CA ARG A 67 -23.55 4.87 0.19
C ARG A 67 -23.22 3.44 -0.26
N PRO A 68 -23.37 2.38 0.57
CA PRO A 68 -22.87 1.05 0.21
C PRO A 68 -23.47 0.46 -1.08
N SER A 69 -24.74 0.74 -1.39
CA SER A 69 -25.38 0.20 -2.60
C SER A 69 -24.86 0.84 -3.88
N ARG A 70 -24.44 2.12 -3.82
CA ARG A 70 -23.81 2.82 -4.94
C ARG A 70 -22.39 2.30 -5.14
N SER A 71 -21.60 2.25 -4.07
CA SER A 71 -20.22 1.74 -4.12
C SER A 71 -20.17 0.27 -4.57
N ALA A 72 -21.12 -0.57 -4.15
CA ALA A 72 -21.16 -1.96 -4.57
C ALA A 72 -21.23 -2.14 -6.10
N LYS A 73 -21.88 -1.21 -6.83
CA LYS A 73 -21.93 -1.26 -8.29
C LYS A 73 -20.57 -0.99 -8.93
N SER A 74 -19.86 0.03 -8.45
CA SER A 74 -18.50 0.34 -8.93
C SER A 74 -17.51 -0.76 -8.55
N TYR A 75 -17.60 -1.34 -7.35
CA TYR A 75 -16.77 -2.51 -7.02
C TYR A 75 -17.11 -3.73 -7.89
N ALA A 76 -18.37 -3.90 -8.29
CA ALA A 76 -18.78 -5.00 -9.15
C ALA A 76 -18.26 -4.87 -10.59
N SER A 77 -18.03 -3.66 -11.11
CA SER A 77 -17.51 -3.46 -12.48
C SER A 77 -16.05 -3.93 -12.62
N VAL A 78 -15.27 -3.86 -11.55
CA VAL A 78 -13.85 -4.25 -11.52
C VAL A 78 -13.61 -5.61 -10.87
N TRP A 79 -14.65 -6.29 -10.38
CA TRP A 79 -14.53 -7.56 -9.68
C TRP A 79 -14.21 -8.71 -10.63
N THR A 80 -13.28 -9.59 -10.26
CA THR A 80 -12.90 -10.77 -11.05
C THR A 80 -13.21 -12.06 -10.30
N ASP A 81 -12.98 -13.20 -10.94
CA ASP A 81 -13.06 -14.52 -10.30
C ASP A 81 -12.05 -14.68 -9.14
N GLU A 82 -10.96 -13.91 -9.17
CA GLU A 82 -9.95 -13.86 -8.10
C GLU A 82 -10.34 -12.89 -6.98
N GLY A 83 -11.45 -12.15 -7.12
CA GLY A 83 -11.92 -11.18 -6.14
C GLY A 83 -11.67 -9.72 -6.55
N SER A 84 -11.41 -8.87 -5.55
CA SER A 84 -11.01 -7.49 -5.78
C SER A 84 -9.59 -7.44 -6.35
N PRO A 85 -9.33 -6.70 -7.45
CA PRO A 85 -8.00 -6.59 -8.05
C PRO A 85 -6.91 -6.21 -7.04
N LEU A 86 -7.22 -5.28 -6.13
CA LEU A 86 -6.29 -4.84 -5.09
C LEU A 86 -5.81 -6.00 -4.21
N LEU A 87 -6.72 -6.86 -3.75
CA LEU A 87 -6.38 -7.99 -2.89
C LEU A 87 -5.70 -9.11 -3.69
N ALA A 88 -6.23 -9.46 -4.86
CA ALA A 88 -5.65 -10.50 -5.72
C ALA A 88 -4.20 -10.18 -6.12
N ILE A 89 -3.93 -8.92 -6.52
CA ILE A 89 -2.58 -8.45 -6.84
C ILE A 89 -1.70 -8.43 -5.59
N ALA A 90 -2.21 -7.98 -4.44
CA ALA A 90 -1.44 -7.99 -3.18
C ALA A 90 -1.06 -9.41 -2.73
N GLU A 91 -1.91 -10.41 -2.98
CA GLU A 91 -1.59 -11.82 -2.73
C GLU A 91 -0.51 -12.35 -3.69
N ARG A 92 -0.53 -11.93 -4.96
CA ARG A 92 0.57 -12.23 -5.89
C ARG A 92 1.88 -11.54 -5.49
N GLN A 93 1.82 -10.28 -5.07
CA GLN A 93 2.96 -9.57 -4.50
C GLN A 93 3.52 -10.28 -3.27
N LEU A 94 2.66 -10.76 -2.37
CA LEU A 94 3.04 -11.56 -1.21
C LEU A 94 3.81 -12.83 -1.63
N ALA A 95 3.26 -13.59 -2.58
CA ALA A 95 3.87 -14.83 -3.06
C ALA A 95 5.24 -14.57 -3.70
N ALA A 96 5.33 -13.60 -4.60
CA ALA A 96 6.57 -13.24 -5.30
C ALA A 96 7.62 -12.67 -4.34
N LEU A 97 7.21 -11.87 -3.34
CA LEU A 97 8.12 -11.33 -2.34
C LEU A 97 8.66 -12.43 -1.41
N ARG A 98 7.83 -13.40 -1.03
CA ARG A 98 8.29 -14.58 -0.26
C ARG A 98 9.38 -15.34 -1.01
N GLU A 99 9.15 -15.61 -2.28
CA GLU A 99 10.14 -16.29 -3.14
C GLU A 99 11.42 -15.47 -3.27
N SER A 100 11.31 -14.17 -3.55
CA SER A 100 12.48 -13.30 -3.71
C SER A 100 13.31 -13.18 -2.43
N LEU A 101 12.66 -13.06 -1.27
CA LEU A 101 13.36 -12.95 0.02
C LEU A 101 14.00 -14.27 0.44
N ALA A 102 13.37 -15.42 0.17
CA ALA A 102 13.94 -16.73 0.43
C ALA A 102 15.25 -16.97 -0.35
N GLN A 103 15.37 -16.38 -1.55
CA GLN A 103 16.60 -16.43 -2.34
C GLN A 103 17.68 -15.42 -1.91
N ARG A 104 17.26 -14.30 -1.30
CA ARG A 104 18.16 -13.17 -0.96
C ARG A 104 18.69 -13.22 0.47
N LEU A 105 17.97 -13.85 1.39
CA LEU A 105 18.27 -13.82 2.82
C LEU A 105 18.72 -15.19 3.32
N PRO A 106 19.78 -15.24 4.15
CA PRO A 106 20.31 -16.51 4.66
C PRO A 106 19.48 -17.09 5.79
N GLY A 107 18.87 -16.25 6.63
CA GLY A 107 18.06 -16.66 7.79
C GLY A 107 16.56 -16.76 7.51
N PRO A 108 15.78 -17.33 8.46
CA PRO A 108 14.36 -17.55 8.32
C PRO A 108 13.60 -16.22 8.33
N VAL A 109 12.85 -15.98 7.26
CA VAL A 109 11.92 -14.84 7.13
C VAL A 109 10.54 -15.34 6.78
N VAL A 110 9.54 -14.87 7.53
CA VAL A 110 8.12 -15.11 7.23
C VAL A 110 7.50 -13.80 6.80
N VAL A 111 6.86 -13.79 5.63
CA VAL A 111 6.17 -12.62 5.10
C VAL A 111 4.66 -12.83 5.24
N GLU A 112 3.92 -11.86 5.73
CA GLU A 112 2.46 -11.88 5.81
C GLU A 112 1.85 -10.61 5.23
N LEU A 113 0.61 -10.71 4.73
CA LEU A 113 -0.19 -9.60 4.22
C LEU A 113 -1.28 -9.25 5.23
N GLY A 114 -1.37 -7.96 5.58
CA GLY A 114 -2.45 -7.42 6.40
C GLY A 114 -2.97 -6.11 5.82
N MET A 115 -4.26 -6.05 5.54
CA MET A 115 -4.96 -4.87 5.09
C MET A 115 -5.29 -3.95 6.25
N ARG A 116 -5.17 -2.64 6.02
CA ARG A 116 -5.55 -1.62 6.99
C ARG A 116 -7.03 -1.75 7.32
N TYR A 117 -7.88 -1.94 6.32
CA TYR A 117 -9.32 -2.11 6.48
C TYR A 117 -9.77 -3.41 5.79
N GLY A 118 -10.68 -4.16 6.43
CA GLY A 118 -11.16 -5.43 5.91
C GLY A 118 -10.19 -6.60 6.11
N ASN A 119 -10.30 -7.62 5.24
CA ASN A 119 -9.58 -8.89 5.37
C ASN A 119 -8.56 -9.11 4.24
N PRO A 120 -7.44 -9.82 4.51
CA PRO A 120 -6.95 -10.22 5.84
C PRO A 120 -6.56 -8.99 6.67
N SER A 121 -6.94 -8.90 7.95
CA SER A 121 -6.68 -7.69 8.76
C SER A 121 -5.24 -7.61 9.26
N LEU A 122 -4.75 -6.40 9.55
CA LEU A 122 -3.45 -6.17 10.23
C LEU A 122 -3.31 -7.02 11.51
N ALA A 123 -4.35 -7.08 12.35
CA ALA A 123 -4.34 -7.89 13.57
C ALA A 123 -4.13 -9.37 13.26
N SER A 124 -4.85 -9.92 12.27
CA SER A 124 -4.72 -11.33 11.88
C SER A 124 -3.32 -11.66 11.35
N ALA A 125 -2.73 -10.77 10.54
CA ALA A 125 -1.40 -10.93 9.98
C ALA A 125 -0.32 -10.87 11.07
N LEU A 126 -0.43 -9.89 11.99
CA LEU A 126 0.46 -9.77 13.14
C LEU A 126 0.41 -10.99 14.06
N GLN A 127 -0.77 -11.55 14.29
CA GLN A 127 -0.92 -12.79 15.07
C GLN A 127 -0.30 -14.00 14.37
N LYS A 128 -0.40 -14.11 13.03
CA LYS A 128 0.30 -15.15 12.25
C LYS A 128 1.81 -15.04 12.41
N LEU A 129 2.38 -13.84 12.24
CA LEU A 129 3.81 -13.58 12.45
C LEU A 129 4.24 -13.96 13.87
N ARG A 130 3.48 -13.52 14.88
CA ARG A 130 3.75 -13.84 16.28
C ARG A 130 3.72 -15.35 16.54
N SER A 131 2.73 -16.05 15.99
CA SER A 131 2.56 -17.51 16.12
C SER A 131 3.68 -18.28 15.43
N ALA A 132 4.21 -17.75 14.33
CA ALA A 132 5.39 -18.29 13.64
C ALA A 132 6.70 -18.07 14.43
N GLY A 133 6.68 -17.33 15.56
CA GLY A 133 7.86 -17.05 16.37
C GLY A 133 8.55 -15.74 16.02
N ALA A 134 7.92 -14.85 15.25
CA ALA A 134 8.51 -13.56 14.94
C ALA A 134 8.73 -12.75 16.22
N ARG A 135 9.98 -12.39 16.48
CA ARG A 135 10.38 -11.46 17.55
C ARG A 135 10.99 -10.17 17.02
N ARG A 136 11.19 -10.10 15.70
CA ARG A 136 11.51 -8.88 14.96
C ARG A 136 10.52 -8.77 13.82
N VAL A 137 9.87 -7.62 13.68
CA VAL A 137 8.85 -7.37 12.65
C VAL A 137 9.23 -6.13 11.87
N LEU A 138 9.45 -6.29 10.57
CA LEU A 138 9.57 -5.19 9.63
C LEU A 138 8.19 -4.96 8.98
N VAL A 139 7.68 -3.74 9.05
CA VAL A 139 6.43 -3.35 8.39
C VAL A 139 6.75 -2.56 7.13
N LEU A 140 6.16 -2.96 6.02
CA LEU A 140 6.23 -2.31 4.72
C LEU A 140 4.81 -2.00 4.23
N PRO A 141 4.26 -0.81 4.53
CA PRO A 141 3.11 -0.29 3.83
C PRO A 141 3.43 -0.14 2.35
N LEU A 142 2.57 -0.66 1.47
CA LEU A 142 2.70 -0.59 0.02
C LEU A 142 2.20 0.76 -0.52
N TYR A 143 2.46 1.82 0.26
CA TYR A 143 2.27 3.22 -0.12
C TYR A 143 3.66 3.85 -0.24
N PRO A 144 4.12 4.18 -1.46
CA PRO A 144 5.44 4.77 -1.63
C PRO A 144 5.53 6.14 -0.96
N GLN A 145 4.50 6.97 -1.11
CA GLN A 145 4.37 8.30 -0.53
C GLN A 145 3.69 8.23 0.84
N TYR A 146 4.36 8.74 1.87
CA TYR A 146 3.76 8.89 3.20
C TYR A 146 2.55 9.82 3.15
N SER A 147 1.48 9.43 3.83
CA SER A 147 0.36 10.31 4.22
C SER A 147 -0.12 9.92 5.61
N CYS A 148 -0.67 10.88 6.36
CA CYS A 148 -1.32 10.63 7.64
C CYS A 148 -2.56 9.74 7.47
N SER A 149 -3.26 9.85 6.34
CA SER A 149 -4.46 9.07 6.04
C SER A 149 -4.19 7.61 5.65
N THR A 150 -2.94 7.25 5.33
CA THR A 150 -2.55 5.89 4.94
C THR A 150 -1.50 5.33 5.88
N THR A 151 -0.26 5.77 5.76
CA THR A 151 0.88 5.25 6.53
C THR A 151 0.71 5.46 8.03
N ALA A 152 0.27 6.64 8.48
CA ALA A 152 0.07 6.86 9.91
C ALA A 152 -1.14 6.09 10.46
N SER A 153 -2.23 5.99 9.70
CA SER A 153 -3.37 5.12 10.02
C SER A 153 -2.96 3.65 10.21
N THR A 154 -2.11 3.13 9.31
CA THR A 154 -1.51 1.80 9.45
C THR A 154 -0.66 1.67 10.71
N PHE A 155 0.17 2.67 11.01
CA PHE A 155 0.96 2.66 12.24
C PHE A 155 0.06 2.62 13.48
N ASP A 156 -0.99 3.43 13.53
CA ASP A 156 -1.94 3.48 14.66
C ASP A 156 -2.61 2.12 14.88
N ALA A 157 -3.04 1.43 13.81
CA ALA A 157 -3.66 0.11 13.89
C ALA A 157 -2.69 -0.98 14.40
N ILE A 158 -1.43 -0.94 13.96
CA ILE A 158 -0.39 -1.85 14.43
C ILE A 158 -0.07 -1.60 15.91
N ALA A 159 0.08 -0.33 16.30
CA ALA A 159 0.33 0.06 17.68
C ALA A 159 -0.83 -0.36 18.59
N ALA A 160 -2.08 -0.21 18.15
CA ALA A 160 -3.26 -0.63 18.89
C ALA A 160 -3.30 -2.14 19.12
N GLU A 161 -2.97 -2.96 18.11
CA GLU A 161 -2.87 -4.42 18.27
C GLU A 161 -1.72 -4.79 19.24
N MET A 162 -0.54 -4.22 19.04
CA MET A 162 0.65 -4.52 19.85
C MET A 162 0.53 -4.05 21.30
N ALA A 163 -0.25 -3.00 21.58
CA ALA A 163 -0.53 -2.55 22.95
C ALA A 163 -1.22 -3.64 23.79
N GLY A 164 -1.91 -4.59 23.14
CA GLY A 164 -2.50 -5.76 23.80
C GLY A 164 -1.53 -6.91 24.06
N TRP A 165 -0.28 -6.84 23.59
CA TRP A 165 0.68 -7.94 23.68
C TRP A 165 1.58 -7.83 24.90
N ARG A 166 1.73 -8.95 25.63
CA ARG A 166 2.65 -9.02 26.78
C ARG A 166 4.12 -8.95 26.37
N TRP A 167 4.46 -9.50 25.22
CA TRP A 167 5.80 -9.46 24.64
C TRP A 167 5.71 -8.87 23.24
N VAL A 168 6.10 -7.60 23.12
CA VAL A 168 6.13 -6.86 21.85
C VAL A 168 7.44 -7.20 21.12
N PRO A 169 7.42 -7.44 19.80
CA PRO A 169 8.63 -7.67 19.02
C PRO A 169 9.45 -6.38 18.85
N GLU A 170 10.72 -6.50 18.46
CA GLU A 170 11.43 -5.37 17.85
C GLU A 170 10.68 -4.96 16.58
N LEU A 171 10.45 -3.66 16.40
CA LEU A 171 9.68 -3.13 15.28
C LEU A 171 10.56 -2.20 14.43
N ARG A 172 10.58 -2.45 13.13
CA ARG A 172 11.01 -1.48 12.12
C ARG A 172 9.83 -1.17 11.24
N PHE A 173 9.62 0.11 10.96
CA PHE A 173 8.48 0.57 10.18
C PHE A 173 8.98 1.43 9.03
N ILE A 174 8.81 0.96 7.80
CA ILE A 174 9.16 1.72 6.60
C ILE A 174 8.03 2.69 6.36
N ASN A 175 8.28 3.98 6.56
CA ASN A 175 7.24 5.01 6.46
C ASN A 175 7.09 5.55 5.02
N GLN A 176 8.09 5.40 4.16
CA GLN A 176 8.08 5.88 2.79
C GLN A 176 9.19 5.20 1.96
N TYR A 177 9.00 5.16 0.64
CA TYR A 177 10.00 4.73 -0.33
C TYR A 177 9.82 5.38 -1.72
N HIS A 178 9.06 6.47 -1.79
CA HIS A 178 8.67 7.20 -3.01
C HIS A 178 9.83 7.66 -3.91
N ASP A 179 11.05 7.74 -3.38
CA ASP A 179 12.27 8.17 -4.05
C ASP A 179 13.37 7.08 -4.07
N GLU A 180 13.05 5.86 -3.65
CA GLU A 180 13.98 4.74 -3.75
C GLU A 180 14.27 4.42 -5.22
N THR A 181 15.55 4.27 -5.56
CA THR A 181 16.00 4.10 -6.94
C THR A 181 15.29 2.93 -7.63
N GLY A 182 15.17 1.76 -6.98
CA GLY A 182 14.50 0.60 -7.56
C GLY A 182 13.03 0.85 -7.92
N TYR A 183 12.32 1.66 -7.13
CA TYR A 183 10.92 2.01 -7.38
C TYR A 183 10.80 2.99 -8.56
N ILE A 184 11.65 4.03 -8.60
CA ILE A 184 11.70 4.98 -9.72
C ILE A 184 12.07 4.28 -11.04
N GLU A 185 13.01 3.32 -10.99
CA GLU A 185 13.40 2.53 -12.15
C GLU A 185 12.26 1.64 -12.65
N ALA A 186 11.52 0.98 -11.76
CA ALA A 186 10.37 0.15 -12.14
C ALA A 186 9.26 0.99 -12.80
N LEU A 187 8.96 2.19 -12.28
CA LEU A 187 8.03 3.13 -12.92
C LEU A 187 8.53 3.57 -14.30
N ALA A 188 9.79 3.96 -14.41
CA ALA A 188 10.35 4.38 -15.69
C ALA A 188 10.38 3.22 -16.70
N ALA A 189 10.64 1.99 -16.25
CA ALA A 189 10.60 0.79 -17.09
C ALA A 189 9.18 0.50 -17.61
N SER A 190 8.16 0.51 -16.74
CA SER A 190 6.76 0.28 -17.16
C SER A 190 6.29 1.31 -18.18
N ILE A 191 6.69 2.58 -18.01
CA ILE A 191 6.37 3.65 -18.95
C ILE A 191 7.08 3.43 -20.29
N ARG A 192 8.39 3.17 -20.29
CA ARG A 192 9.12 2.90 -21.55
C ARG A 192 8.56 1.71 -22.29
N GLU A 193 8.23 0.64 -21.60
CA GLU A 193 7.62 -0.56 -22.18
C GLU A 193 6.27 -0.24 -22.82
N SER A 194 5.45 0.61 -22.19
CA SER A 194 4.16 1.03 -22.77
C SER A 194 4.30 1.82 -24.08
N TRP A 195 5.45 2.46 -24.30
CA TRP A 195 5.79 3.19 -25.52
C TRP A 195 6.46 2.32 -26.58
N VAL A 196 6.86 1.10 -26.25
CA VAL A 196 7.38 0.17 -27.26
C VAL A 196 6.29 -0.10 -28.29
N GLN A 197 6.62 0.07 -29.58
CA GLN A 197 5.70 -0.11 -30.72
C GLN A 197 4.51 0.85 -30.76
N ARG A 198 4.54 1.95 -30.00
CA ARG A 198 3.55 3.03 -30.03
C ARG A 198 4.22 4.38 -30.20
N GLU A 199 3.51 5.33 -30.79
CA GLU A 199 3.95 6.72 -30.72
C GLU A 199 3.88 7.19 -29.26
N GLN A 200 4.90 7.94 -28.83
CA GLN A 200 4.90 8.51 -27.49
C GLN A 200 3.76 9.54 -27.39
N PRO A 201 3.02 9.55 -26.26
CA PRO A 201 1.91 10.49 -26.06
C PRO A 201 2.43 11.92 -26.01
N GLN A 202 1.64 12.89 -26.47
CA GLN A 202 1.99 14.31 -26.34
C GLN A 202 2.18 14.74 -24.88
N LYS A 203 1.44 14.12 -23.95
CA LYS A 203 1.52 14.39 -22.51
C LYS A 203 1.53 13.10 -21.68
N LEU A 204 2.42 13.00 -20.70
CA LEU A 204 2.37 11.98 -19.64
C LEU A 204 1.81 12.60 -18.36
N LEU A 205 0.71 12.05 -17.84
CA LEU A 205 0.13 12.45 -16.57
C LEU A 205 0.51 11.49 -15.44
N PHE A 206 1.00 12.06 -14.34
CA PHE A 206 1.14 11.35 -13.07
C PHE A 206 -0.06 11.70 -12.21
N SER A 207 -0.98 10.76 -12.03
CA SER A 207 -2.18 10.95 -11.21
C SER A 207 -1.98 10.33 -9.84
N PHE A 208 -2.18 11.12 -8.79
CA PHE A 208 -2.12 10.67 -7.40
C PHE A 208 -3.48 10.84 -6.74
N HIS A 209 -3.81 10.02 -5.75
CA HIS A 209 -5.05 10.23 -4.99
C HIS A 209 -4.98 11.60 -4.30
N GLY A 210 -6.03 12.41 -4.46
CA GLY A 210 -6.10 13.71 -3.82
C GLY A 210 -6.21 13.59 -2.31
N THR A 211 -5.78 14.63 -1.61
CA THR A 211 -6.07 14.81 -0.19
C THR A 211 -6.58 16.23 0.06
N PRO A 212 -7.31 16.48 1.17
CA PRO A 212 -7.64 17.82 1.58
C PRO A 212 -6.39 18.69 1.68
N ARG A 213 -6.46 19.92 1.16
CA ARG A 213 -5.33 20.86 1.17
C ARG A 213 -4.84 21.14 2.59
N ARG A 214 -5.73 21.07 3.59
CA ARG A 214 -5.36 21.24 5.00
C ARG A 214 -4.26 20.28 5.44
N PHE A 215 -4.26 19.02 4.98
CA PHE A 215 -3.26 18.02 5.38
C PHE A 215 -1.87 18.51 5.02
N PHE A 216 -1.70 19.02 3.80
CA PHE A 216 -0.44 19.61 3.38
C PHE A 216 -0.05 20.82 4.24
N THR A 217 -0.97 21.75 4.50
CA THR A 217 -0.67 22.92 5.32
C THR A 217 -0.41 22.60 6.80
N GLU A 218 -0.89 21.46 7.28
CA GLU A 218 -0.68 20.93 8.64
C GLU A 218 0.58 20.06 8.74
N GLY A 219 1.35 19.92 7.66
CA GLY A 219 2.67 19.29 7.66
C GLY A 219 2.70 17.86 7.12
N ASP A 220 1.63 17.40 6.48
CA ASP A 220 1.65 16.12 5.75
C ASP A 220 2.56 16.22 4.51
N PRO A 221 3.60 15.38 4.39
CA PRO A 221 4.57 15.47 3.30
C PRO A 221 4.06 14.87 1.97
N TYR A 222 2.85 14.29 1.93
CA TYR A 222 2.33 13.58 0.77
C TYR A 222 2.46 14.36 -0.54
N TYR A 223 2.03 15.63 -0.56
CA TYR A 223 2.12 16.49 -1.74
C TYR A 223 3.57 16.60 -2.25
N CYS A 224 4.53 16.88 -1.37
CA CYS A 224 5.94 16.98 -1.72
C CYS A 224 6.51 15.65 -2.23
N HIS A 225 6.08 14.53 -1.67
CA HIS A 225 6.51 13.20 -2.10
C HIS A 225 5.98 12.86 -3.49
N CYS A 226 4.70 13.15 -3.78
CA CYS A 226 4.13 12.99 -5.12
C CYS A 226 4.91 13.80 -6.16
N GLN A 227 5.20 15.07 -5.86
CA GLN A 227 6.00 15.95 -6.71
C GLN A 227 7.41 15.37 -6.95
N LYS A 228 8.05 14.85 -5.91
CA LYS A 228 9.39 14.24 -6.02
C LYS A 228 9.36 12.97 -6.87
N THR A 229 8.39 12.07 -6.67
CA THR A 229 8.26 10.86 -7.50
C THR A 229 8.08 11.22 -8.97
N ALA A 230 7.11 12.08 -9.31
CA ALA A 230 6.84 12.44 -10.70
C ALA A 230 8.07 13.09 -11.37
N ARG A 231 8.74 14.02 -10.66
CA ARG A 231 9.97 14.65 -11.15
C ARG A 231 11.09 13.62 -11.39
N LEU A 232 11.35 12.72 -10.44
CA LEU A 232 12.42 11.72 -10.58
C LEU A 232 12.15 10.74 -11.72
N VAL A 233 10.89 10.33 -11.93
CA VAL A 233 10.52 9.47 -13.06
C VAL A 233 10.67 10.24 -14.38
N ALA A 234 10.19 11.48 -14.46
CA ALA A 234 10.33 12.31 -15.66
C ALA A 234 11.80 12.58 -16.02
N GLU A 235 12.65 12.89 -15.03
CA GLU A 235 14.10 13.01 -15.20
C GLU A 235 14.70 11.69 -15.72
N ARG A 236 14.27 10.56 -15.15
CA ARG A 236 14.78 9.24 -15.56
C ARG A 236 14.36 8.86 -16.98
N LEU A 237 13.23 9.34 -17.45
CA LEU A 237 12.73 9.19 -18.82
C LEU A 237 13.32 10.22 -19.79
N GLY A 238 14.00 11.26 -19.30
CA GLY A 238 14.52 12.35 -20.12
C GLY A 238 13.43 13.25 -20.71
N LEU A 239 12.28 13.37 -20.03
CA LEU A 239 11.16 14.18 -20.51
C LEU A 239 11.40 15.68 -20.27
N ALA A 240 11.08 16.49 -21.28
CA ALA A 240 11.00 17.95 -21.13
C ALA A 240 9.83 18.34 -20.20
N ALA A 241 9.92 19.50 -19.54
CA ALA A 241 8.96 19.94 -18.54
C ALA A 241 7.52 20.10 -19.06
N ASP A 242 7.36 20.39 -20.35
CA ASP A 242 6.06 20.53 -21.02
C ASP A 242 5.44 19.17 -21.41
N ARG A 243 6.22 18.08 -21.41
CA ARG A 243 5.79 16.73 -21.81
C ARG A 243 5.15 15.91 -20.69
N TRP A 244 5.17 16.41 -19.46
CA TRP A 244 4.52 15.74 -18.34
C TRP A 244 3.79 16.73 -17.43
N GLN A 245 2.92 16.21 -16.57
CA GLN A 245 2.26 16.99 -15.53
C GLN A 245 1.79 16.06 -14.40
N LEU A 246 1.85 16.56 -13.17
CA LEU A 246 1.29 15.89 -12.00
C LEU A 246 -0.13 16.41 -11.75
N THR A 247 -1.04 15.50 -11.40
CA THR A 247 -2.45 15.78 -11.09
C THR A 247 -2.94 14.96 -9.89
N PHE A 248 -4.07 15.37 -9.32
CA PHE A 248 -4.72 14.69 -8.20
C PHE A 248 -6.16 14.25 -8.54
N GLN A 249 -6.48 13.00 -8.25
CA GLN A 249 -7.77 12.35 -8.55
C GLN A 249 -8.61 12.14 -7.28
N SER A 250 -9.81 11.55 -7.42
CA SER A 250 -10.68 11.07 -6.35
C SER A 250 -11.07 12.13 -5.29
N ILE A 251 -11.44 13.33 -5.73
CA ILE A 251 -11.80 14.45 -4.84
C ILE A 251 -13.21 14.26 -4.28
N PHE A 252 -13.37 14.51 -2.98
CA PHE A 252 -14.66 14.33 -2.31
C PHE A 252 -15.03 15.51 -1.40
N GLY A 253 -16.28 15.96 -1.49
CA GLY A 253 -16.84 16.99 -0.62
C GLY A 253 -16.62 18.42 -1.13
N ARG A 254 -16.81 19.40 -0.24
CA ARG A 254 -16.82 20.84 -0.59
C ARG A 254 -15.55 21.58 -0.18
N GLU A 255 -14.66 20.90 0.52
CA GLU A 255 -13.39 21.49 0.95
C GLU A 255 -12.42 21.59 -0.23
N GLU A 256 -11.40 22.43 -0.10
CA GLU A 256 -10.32 22.53 -1.07
C GLU A 256 -9.38 21.31 -0.96
N TRP A 257 -9.08 20.70 -2.11
CA TRP A 257 -8.18 19.56 -2.23
C TRP A 257 -6.91 19.96 -2.97
N LEU A 258 -5.90 19.09 -2.94
CA LEU A 258 -4.67 19.28 -3.72
C LEU A 258 -4.99 19.41 -5.22
N GLN A 259 -4.35 20.38 -5.85
CA GLN A 259 -4.50 20.73 -7.26
C GLN A 259 -3.17 20.53 -8.01
N PRO A 260 -3.21 20.35 -9.34
CA PRO A 260 -4.39 20.39 -10.24
C PRO A 260 -5.20 19.08 -10.23
N TYR A 261 -6.49 19.16 -10.59
CA TYR A 261 -7.39 18.00 -10.60
C TYR A 261 -7.27 17.19 -11.89
N THR A 262 -7.18 15.87 -11.79
CA THR A 262 -6.96 14.98 -12.95
C THR A 262 -8.04 15.14 -14.00
N ILE A 263 -9.33 15.10 -13.61
CA ILE A 263 -10.45 15.18 -14.54
C ILE A 263 -10.50 16.53 -15.27
N GLU A 264 -10.29 17.64 -14.57
CA GLU A 264 -10.30 18.98 -15.20
C GLU A 264 -9.08 19.18 -16.09
N THR A 265 -7.91 18.70 -15.66
CA THR A 265 -6.68 18.75 -16.48
C THR A 265 -6.88 17.99 -17.79
N LEU A 266 -7.52 16.81 -17.75
CA LEU A 266 -7.80 16.03 -18.95
C LEU A 266 -8.78 16.75 -19.89
N ARG A 267 -9.82 17.40 -19.37
CA ARG A 267 -10.72 18.24 -20.19
C ARG A 267 -10.01 19.42 -20.84
N GLU A 268 -9.14 20.08 -20.08
CA GLU A 268 -8.33 21.20 -20.57
C GLU A 268 -7.37 20.74 -21.67
N LEU A 269 -6.68 19.61 -21.49
CA LEU A 269 -5.78 19.04 -22.48
C LEU A 269 -6.53 18.73 -23.78
N GLY A 270 -7.64 17.99 -23.72
CA GLY A 270 -8.47 17.69 -24.89
C GLY A 270 -8.94 18.96 -25.61
N SER A 271 -9.49 19.91 -24.87
CA SER A 271 -9.98 21.20 -25.42
C SER A 271 -8.87 22.06 -26.03
N SER A 272 -7.63 21.90 -25.55
CA SER A 272 -6.45 22.64 -26.05
C SER A 272 -5.80 22.01 -27.29
N GLY A 273 -6.35 20.89 -27.80
CA GLY A 273 -5.83 20.18 -28.97
C GLY A 273 -4.73 19.17 -28.66
N VAL A 274 -4.57 18.76 -27.39
CA VAL A 274 -3.72 17.61 -27.05
C VAL A 274 -4.47 16.35 -27.42
N THR A 275 -3.97 15.61 -28.41
CA THR A 275 -4.66 14.46 -29.01
C THR A 275 -4.21 13.12 -28.43
N SER A 276 -3.05 13.04 -27.77
CA SER A 276 -2.59 11.80 -27.11
C SER A 276 -2.06 12.00 -25.69
N VAL A 277 -2.61 11.23 -24.74
CA VAL A 277 -2.19 11.22 -23.34
C VAL A 277 -1.95 9.80 -22.83
N ASP A 278 -0.86 9.62 -22.10
CA ASP A 278 -0.70 8.47 -21.21
C ASP A 278 -0.87 8.93 -19.76
N ILE A 279 -1.41 8.07 -18.92
CA ILE A 279 -1.59 8.34 -17.48
C ILE A 279 -1.12 7.15 -16.66
N ILE A 280 -0.40 7.43 -15.57
CA ILE A 280 0.06 6.44 -14.59
C ILE A 280 -0.36 6.88 -13.18
N CYS A 281 -0.58 5.92 -12.29
CA CYS A 281 -0.96 6.18 -10.90
C CYS A 281 0.09 5.70 -9.88
N PRO A 282 1.23 6.41 -9.68
CA PRO A 282 2.34 5.90 -8.88
C PRO A 282 2.00 5.74 -7.39
N GLY A 283 0.94 6.40 -6.91
CA GLY A 283 0.47 6.27 -5.53
C GLY A 283 -0.04 4.88 -5.15
N PHE A 284 -0.29 4.01 -6.12
CA PHE A 284 -0.82 2.67 -5.91
C PHE A 284 0.21 1.61 -6.33
N SER A 285 0.51 0.66 -5.44
CA SER A 285 1.36 -0.49 -5.75
C SER A 285 0.65 -1.54 -6.61
N ALA A 286 -0.68 -1.52 -6.62
CA ALA A 286 -1.56 -2.51 -7.22
C ALA A 286 -2.79 -1.81 -7.80
N ASP A 287 -3.29 -2.28 -8.94
CA ASP A 287 -4.52 -1.77 -9.53
C ASP A 287 -5.72 -1.98 -8.60
N CYS A 288 -6.60 -0.99 -8.59
CA CYS A 288 -7.74 -0.91 -7.69
C CYS A 288 -8.93 -0.22 -8.38
N LEU A 289 -9.98 0.06 -7.62
CA LEU A 289 -11.17 0.74 -8.13
C LEU A 289 -10.81 2.11 -8.73
N GLU A 290 -9.96 2.87 -8.04
CA GLU A 290 -9.55 4.21 -8.44
C GLU A 290 -8.73 4.21 -9.75
N THR A 291 -8.09 3.10 -10.12
CA THR A 291 -7.37 3.01 -11.39
C THR A 291 -8.23 2.42 -12.52
N LEU A 292 -9.02 1.38 -12.23
CA LEU A 292 -9.76 0.63 -13.25
C LEU A 292 -11.17 1.15 -13.55
N GLU A 293 -11.74 1.96 -12.66
CA GLU A 293 -13.02 2.63 -12.91
C GLU A 293 -12.79 4.12 -13.14
N GLU A 294 -12.22 4.83 -12.16
CA GLU A 294 -12.11 6.29 -12.23
C GLU A 294 -11.17 6.75 -13.36
N ILE A 295 -9.98 6.16 -13.49
CA ILE A 295 -9.01 6.59 -14.50
C ILE A 295 -9.39 6.08 -15.90
N THR A 296 -9.69 4.80 -16.04
CA THR A 296 -9.92 4.18 -17.35
C THR A 296 -11.33 4.36 -17.91
N VAL A 297 -12.30 4.78 -17.09
CA VAL A 297 -13.66 5.09 -17.52
C VAL A 297 -13.92 6.58 -17.40
N GLU A 298 -14.11 7.12 -16.19
CA GLU A 298 -14.58 8.50 -15.99
C GLU A 298 -13.62 9.55 -16.58
N ASN A 299 -12.34 9.46 -16.26
CA ASN A 299 -11.32 10.40 -16.70
C ASN A 299 -10.99 10.25 -18.18
N LYS A 300 -10.99 9.01 -18.68
CA LYS A 300 -10.85 8.73 -20.11
C LYS A 300 -11.97 9.36 -20.91
N ASP A 301 -13.22 9.17 -20.49
CA ASP A 301 -14.38 9.72 -21.18
C ASP A 301 -14.34 11.25 -21.19
N ALA A 302 -14.00 11.88 -20.05
CA ALA A 302 -13.84 13.33 -19.96
C ALA A 302 -12.79 13.90 -20.95
N TYR A 303 -11.70 13.17 -21.19
CA TYR A 303 -10.69 13.54 -22.17
C TYR A 303 -11.18 13.39 -23.62
N LEU A 304 -11.82 12.26 -23.95
CA LEU A 304 -12.30 11.98 -25.30
C LEU A 304 -13.46 12.91 -25.70
N GLU A 305 -14.36 13.23 -24.76
CA GLU A 305 -15.49 14.15 -24.99
C GLU A 305 -15.07 15.60 -25.27
N THR A 306 -13.84 15.97 -24.92
CA THR A 306 -13.31 17.34 -25.10
C THR A 306 -12.36 17.49 -26.28
N GLY A 307 -12.22 16.45 -27.11
CA GLY A 307 -11.42 16.49 -28.34
C GLY A 307 -10.11 15.68 -28.29
N GLY A 308 -9.83 15.01 -27.17
CA GLY A 308 -8.76 14.01 -27.10
C GLY A 308 -9.04 12.80 -28.00
N GLU A 309 -8.00 12.17 -28.53
CA GLU A 309 -8.15 11.04 -29.47
C GLU A 309 -7.62 9.72 -28.89
N GLN A 310 -6.42 9.75 -28.32
CA GLN A 310 -5.71 8.59 -27.80
C GLN A 310 -5.50 8.75 -26.30
N PHE A 311 -6.07 7.83 -25.53
CA PHE A 311 -5.89 7.75 -24.09
C PHE A 311 -5.36 6.37 -23.73
N HIS A 312 -4.30 6.33 -22.93
CA HIS A 312 -3.77 5.07 -22.45
C HIS A 312 -3.40 5.13 -20.98
N TYR A 313 -4.00 4.21 -20.21
CA TYR A 313 -3.61 3.97 -18.83
C TYR A 313 -2.42 3.00 -18.80
N ILE A 314 -1.35 3.41 -18.12
CA ILE A 314 -0.22 2.56 -17.79
C ILE A 314 -0.54 1.89 -16.45
N PRO A 315 -0.70 0.55 -16.40
CA PRO A 315 -1.06 -0.16 -15.18
C PRO A 315 -0.15 0.16 -14.01
N ALA A 316 -0.69 0.02 -12.79
CA ALA A 316 0.13 0.05 -11.59
C ALA A 316 1.24 -1.01 -11.69
N LEU A 317 2.30 -0.86 -10.88
CA LEU A 317 3.43 -1.78 -10.96
C LEU A 317 3.05 -3.23 -10.64
N ASN A 318 1.94 -3.45 -9.93
CA ASN A 318 1.36 -4.76 -9.65
C ASN A 318 2.45 -5.74 -9.17
N ASP A 319 2.44 -6.98 -9.65
CA ASP A 319 3.40 -8.02 -9.35
C ASP A 319 4.53 -8.14 -10.37
N ARG A 320 4.85 -7.06 -11.12
CA ARG A 320 5.95 -7.08 -12.09
C ARG A 320 7.29 -7.47 -11.43
N PRO A 321 8.15 -8.26 -12.11
CA PRO A 321 9.40 -8.74 -11.51
C PRO A 321 10.36 -7.65 -11.02
N ASP A 322 10.45 -6.53 -11.74
CA ASP A 322 11.27 -5.36 -11.38
C ASP A 322 10.74 -4.65 -10.12
N HIS A 323 9.41 -4.54 -9.97
CA HIS A 323 8.78 -4.02 -8.77
C HIS A 323 8.99 -4.94 -7.56
N ILE A 324 8.80 -6.25 -7.72
CA ILE A 324 9.07 -7.22 -6.63
C ILE A 324 10.55 -7.17 -6.23
N ALA A 325 11.46 -7.05 -7.19
CA ALA A 325 12.88 -6.90 -6.91
C ALA A 325 13.19 -5.60 -6.14
N ALA A 326 12.52 -4.49 -6.47
CA ALA A 326 12.64 -3.22 -5.73
C ALA A 326 12.13 -3.35 -4.29
N LEU A 327 10.96 -3.95 -4.07
CA LEU A 327 10.41 -4.20 -2.73
C LEU A 327 11.31 -5.14 -1.91
N ALA A 328 11.82 -6.22 -2.52
CA ALA A 328 12.72 -7.16 -1.86
C ALA A 328 14.06 -6.50 -1.48
N GLY A 329 14.61 -5.66 -2.36
CA GLY A 329 15.82 -4.87 -2.09
C GLY A 329 15.61 -3.87 -0.94
N LEU A 330 14.44 -3.22 -0.91
CA LEU A 330 14.05 -2.33 0.18
C LEU A 330 13.93 -3.08 1.51
N VAL A 331 13.25 -4.24 1.52
CA VAL A 331 13.18 -5.10 2.70
C VAL A 331 14.59 -5.48 3.17
N GLN A 332 15.45 -5.97 2.28
CA GLN A 332 16.82 -6.35 2.60
C GLN A 332 17.62 -5.19 3.22
N LYS A 333 17.52 -3.98 2.64
CA LYS A 333 18.12 -2.75 3.18
C LYS A 333 17.63 -2.46 4.60
N HIS A 334 16.34 -2.59 4.86
CA HIS A 334 15.75 -2.32 6.17
C HIS A 334 15.88 -3.48 7.17
N LEU A 335 16.27 -4.67 6.75
CA LEU A 335 16.64 -5.78 7.64
C LEU A 335 18.11 -5.74 8.07
N ALA A 336 18.93 -4.86 7.49
CA ALA A 336 20.35 -4.74 7.83
C ALA A 336 20.57 -4.59 9.34
N GLY A 337 21.53 -5.34 9.88
CA GLY A 337 21.82 -5.39 11.32
C GLY A 337 20.92 -6.33 12.14
N TRP A 338 19.89 -6.94 11.56
CA TRP A 338 19.23 -8.09 12.19
C TRP A 338 19.97 -9.40 11.86
N PRO A 339 20.11 -10.32 12.83
CA PRO A 339 20.82 -11.57 12.65
C PRO A 339 20.40 -12.39 11.43
N GLU A 340 19.10 -12.46 11.14
CA GLU A 340 18.56 -13.28 10.03
C GLU A 340 18.95 -12.75 8.65
N ALA A 341 19.35 -11.48 8.56
CA ALA A 341 19.85 -10.87 7.33
C ALA A 341 21.39 -10.88 7.23
N SER A 342 22.10 -11.39 8.24
CA SER A 342 23.57 -11.42 8.24
C SER A 342 24.10 -12.54 7.34
N PRO A 343 25.11 -12.29 6.47
CA PRO A 343 25.78 -13.34 5.69
C PRO A 343 26.37 -14.48 6.54
N ASP A 344 26.69 -14.19 7.80
CA ASP A 344 27.24 -15.15 8.76
C ASP A 344 26.16 -15.98 9.48
N TRP A 345 24.88 -15.79 9.12
CA TRP A 345 23.81 -16.58 9.72
C TRP A 345 23.98 -18.07 9.39
N ARG A 346 23.90 -18.91 10.42
CA ARG A 346 23.98 -20.37 10.32
C ARG A 346 22.89 -21.01 11.16
N VAL A 347 22.08 -21.87 10.54
CA VAL A 347 20.99 -22.59 11.21
C VAL A 347 21.51 -23.43 12.39
N THR A 348 22.62 -24.14 12.19
CA THR A 348 23.22 -25.05 13.18
C THR A 348 23.67 -24.31 14.45
N GLN A 349 24.22 -23.11 14.30
CA GLN A 349 24.62 -22.28 15.45
C GLN A 349 23.39 -21.84 16.26
N ARG A 350 22.31 -21.44 15.58
CA ARG A 350 21.08 -20.99 16.23
C ARG A 350 20.35 -22.12 16.96
N GLU A 351 20.28 -23.30 16.36
CA GLU A 351 19.70 -24.48 17.01
C GLU A 351 20.48 -24.86 18.27
N ALA A 352 21.82 -24.82 18.24
CA ALA A 352 22.67 -25.06 19.40
C ALA A 352 22.43 -24.02 20.51
N GLU A 353 22.42 -22.73 20.17
CA GLU A 353 22.16 -21.63 21.12
C GLU A 353 20.76 -21.75 21.77
N SER A 354 19.74 -22.11 20.99
CA SER A 354 18.38 -22.36 21.47
C SER A 354 18.31 -23.53 22.44
N ALA A 355 18.94 -24.67 22.10
CA ALA A 355 18.96 -25.85 22.94
C ALA A 355 19.65 -25.57 24.29
N GLU A 356 20.80 -24.90 24.26
CA GLU A 356 21.49 -24.49 25.49
C GLU A 356 20.66 -23.51 26.34
N SER A 357 19.91 -22.62 25.70
CA SER A 357 19.05 -21.65 26.39
C SER A 357 17.93 -22.35 27.14
N LEU A 358 17.30 -23.37 26.54
CA LEU A 358 16.34 -24.23 27.23
C LEU A 358 16.98 -24.99 28.39
N THR A 359 18.17 -25.56 28.20
CA THR A 359 18.91 -26.24 29.30
C THR A 359 19.16 -25.29 30.47
N ARG A 360 19.64 -24.07 30.21
CA ARG A 360 19.88 -23.04 31.24
C ARG A 360 18.58 -22.60 31.92
N ALA A 361 17.50 -22.41 31.16
CA ALA A 361 16.20 -22.02 31.71
C ALA A 361 15.63 -23.09 32.66
N ARG A 362 15.68 -24.37 32.26
CA ARG A 362 15.26 -25.50 33.11
C ARG A 362 16.13 -25.62 34.36
N ALA A 363 17.45 -25.46 34.23
CA ALA A 363 18.35 -25.47 35.38
C ALA A 363 18.07 -24.33 36.37
N ALA A 364 17.55 -23.20 35.90
CA ALA A 364 17.13 -22.06 36.73
C ALA A 364 15.69 -22.18 37.28
N GLY A 365 15.00 -23.31 37.06
CA GLY A 365 13.66 -23.59 37.60
C GLY A 365 12.50 -23.04 36.77
N ALA A 366 12.72 -22.71 35.50
CA ALA A 366 11.61 -22.36 34.61
C ALA A 366 10.79 -23.60 34.22
N GLU A 367 9.48 -23.55 34.43
CA GLU A 367 8.52 -24.52 33.90
C GLU A 367 7.89 -23.95 32.61
N ALA A 368 8.57 -24.20 31.49
CA ALA A 368 8.07 -24.18 30.11
C ALA A 368 9.16 -24.78 29.20
#